data_AF-A0A9D9LGN3-F1
#
_entry.id   AF-A0A9D9LGN3-F1
#
_cell.length_a   1.000
_cell.length_b   1.000
_cell.length_c   1.000
_cell.angle_alpha   90.00
_cell.angle_beta   90.00
_cell.angle_gamma   90.00
#
_symmetry.space_group_name_H-M   'P 1'
#
loop_
_entity.id
_entity.type
_entity.pdbx_description
1 polymer ?
#
loop_
_entity_poly.entity_id
_entity_poly.type
_entity_poly.pdbx_seq_one_letter_code
_entity_poly.pdbx_strand_id
1 'polypeptide(L)'
;FTTDTLRTSADVARAFAFLADRDREEFWLAALDQRHRIIGTSQISIGTLTSALVHPREILKVLVLSSAAATVLVHVLCGAAHNECYVTLVLMCSTRS
;
A
#
# COMPACT_ATOMS: atom_id res chain seq x y z
N PHE A 1 0.38 -13.61 -11.27
CA PHE A 1 0.64 -12.28 -10.70
C PHE A 1 1.02 -11.36 -11.85
N THR A 2 0.04 -10.59 -12.35
CA THR A 2 0.26 -9.62 -13.42
C THR A 2 1.22 -8.55 -12.93
N THR A 3 2.19 -8.18 -13.75
CA THR A 3 3.18 -7.13 -13.49
C THR A 3 2.52 -5.76 -13.66
N ASP A 4 1.52 -5.47 -12.83
CA ASP A 4 0.79 -4.21 -12.90
C ASP A 4 1.72 -3.06 -12.53
N THR A 5 1.79 -2.09 -13.43
CA THR A 5 2.60 -0.88 -13.26
C THR A 5 1.73 0.22 -12.68
N LEU A 6 2.12 0.77 -11.54
CA LEU A 6 1.36 1.81 -10.83
C LEU A 6 1.90 3.20 -11.19
N ARG A 7 1.15 3.96 -12.00
CA ARG A 7 1.51 5.34 -12.35
C ARG A 7 0.49 6.36 -11.89
N THR A 8 -0.75 5.94 -11.78
CA THR A 8 -1.88 6.78 -11.43
C THR A 8 -2.61 6.21 -10.22
N SER A 9 -3.39 7.04 -9.54
CA SER A 9 -4.29 6.58 -8.47
C SER A 9 -5.30 5.54 -8.97
N ALA A 10 -5.72 5.63 -10.23
CA ALA A 10 -6.60 4.65 -10.86
C ALA A 10 -5.93 3.27 -11.01
N ASP A 11 -4.61 3.21 -11.27
CA ASP A 11 -3.87 1.95 -11.32
C ASP A 11 -3.85 1.27 -9.94
N VAL A 12 -3.64 2.06 -8.89
CA VAL A 12 -3.68 1.57 -7.49
C VAL A 12 -5.07 1.04 -7.18
N ALA A 13 -6.13 1.80 -7.49
CA ALA A 13 -7.50 1.38 -7.24
C ALA A 13 -7.85 0.06 -7.97
N ARG A 14 -7.36 -0.13 -9.21
CA ARG A 14 -7.54 -1.38 -9.96
C ARG A 14 -6.77 -2.54 -9.35
N ALA A 15 -5.50 -2.33 -9.01
CA ALA A 15 -4.65 -3.36 -8.41
C ALA A 15 -5.19 -3.85 -7.05
N PHE A 16 -5.86 -2.97 -6.31
CA PHE A 16 -6.45 -3.24 -5.01
C PHE A 16 -7.98 -3.38 -5.03
N ALA A 17 -8.60 -3.58 -6.21
CA ALA A 17 -10.05 -3.66 -6.36
C ALA A 17 -10.68 -4.81 -5.53
N PHE A 18 -9.91 -5.86 -5.24
CA PHE A 18 -10.32 -6.98 -4.37
C PHE A 18 -10.55 -6.59 -2.90
N LEU A 19 -10.20 -5.36 -2.51
CA LEU A 19 -10.43 -4.82 -1.18
C LEU A 19 -11.74 -4.04 -1.05
N ALA A 20 -12.46 -3.79 -2.16
CA ALA A 20 -13.67 -2.98 -2.16
C ALA A 20 -14.80 -3.54 -1.25
N ASP A 21 -14.86 -4.86 -1.08
CA ASP A 21 -15.92 -5.53 -0.32
C ASP A 21 -15.51 -5.91 1.12
N ARG A 22 -14.44 -5.31 1.66
CA ARG A 22 -13.98 -5.62 3.02
C ARG A 22 -14.82 -4.90 4.06
N ASP A 23 -15.37 -5.66 5.02
CA ASP A 23 -16.13 -5.15 6.17
C ASP A 23 -15.23 -4.66 7.32
N ARG A 24 -13.90 -4.68 7.14
CA ARG A 24 -12.92 -4.24 8.13
C ARG A 24 -12.01 -3.20 7.53
N GLU A 25 -11.54 -2.33 8.39
CA GLU A 25 -10.45 -1.44 8.05
C GLU A 25 -9.17 -2.24 7.87
N GLU A 26 -8.50 -2.05 6.74
CA GLU A 26 -7.28 -2.76 6.40
C GLU A 26 -6.22 -1.80 5.89
N PHE A 27 -4.97 -2.04 6.30
CA PHE A 27 -3.82 -1.29 5.83
C PHE A 27 -2.89 -2.20 5.02
N TRP A 28 -2.63 -1.80 3.78
CA TRP A 28 -1.87 -2.56 2.80
C TRP A 28 -0.68 -1.76 2.28
N LEU A 29 0.33 -2.50 1.83
CA LEU A 29 1.55 -1.98 1.23
C LEU A 29 1.80 -2.70 -0.10
N ALA A 30 2.06 -1.95 -1.17
CA ALA A 30 2.62 -2.46 -2.41
C ALA A 30 4.08 -2.02 -2.57
N ALA A 31 5.00 -2.97 -2.58
CA ALA A 31 6.40 -2.76 -2.90
C ALA A 31 6.57 -2.68 -4.42
N LEU A 32 7.32 -1.67 -4.87
CA LEU A 32 7.55 -1.39 -6.30
C LEU A 32 9.03 -1.47 -6.69
N ASP A 33 9.29 -1.91 -7.92
CA ASP A 33 10.60 -1.77 -8.55
C ASP A 33 10.82 -0.35 -9.13
N GLN A 34 11.99 -0.09 -9.70
CA GLN A 34 12.32 1.20 -10.33
C GLN A 34 11.47 1.54 -11.56
N ARG A 35 10.71 0.58 -12.10
CA ARG A 35 9.77 0.77 -13.22
C ARG A 35 8.32 0.89 -12.73
N HIS A 36 8.13 1.05 -11.42
CA HIS A 36 6.84 1.13 -10.72
C HIS A 36 5.98 -0.14 -10.87
N ARG A 37 6.60 -1.30 -11.06
CA ARG A 37 5.91 -2.58 -11.11
C ARG A 37 5.78 -3.14 -9.71
N ILE A 38 4.62 -3.71 -9.40
CA ILE A 38 4.41 -4.41 -8.13
C ILE A 38 5.33 -5.64 -8.08
N ILE A 39 6.25 -5.64 -7.11
CA ILE A 39 7.10 -6.79 -6.80
C ILE A 39 6.57 -7.58 -5.59
N GLY A 40 5.66 -7.00 -4.82
CA GLY A 40 4.97 -7.67 -3.73
C GLY A 40 3.92 -6.79 -3.08
N THR A 41 2.92 -7.42 -2.45
CA THR A 41 1.90 -6.76 -1.65
C THR A 41 1.85 -7.39 -0.26
N SER A 42 1.73 -6.58 0.78
CA SER A 42 1.64 -7.04 2.17
C SER A 42 0.51 -6.35 2.90
N GLN A 43 -0.32 -7.14 3.56
CA GLN A 43 -1.31 -6.65 4.52
C GLN A 43 -0.58 -6.39 5.84
N ILE A 44 -0.57 -5.14 6.30
CA ILE A 44 0.17 -4.70 7.48
C ILE A 44 -0.72 -4.66 8.71
N SER A 45 -2.01 -4.37 8.54
CA SER A 45 -2.96 -4.32 9.66
C SER A 45 -4.40 -4.59 9.22
N ILE A 46 -5.22 -5.07 10.17
CA ILE A 46 -6.67 -5.31 10.06
C ILE A 46 -7.30 -4.82 11.38
N GLY A 47 -8.19 -3.83 11.37
CA GLY A 47 -8.90 -3.36 12.57
C GLY A 47 -9.03 -1.83 12.74
N THR A 48 -9.78 -1.42 13.77
CA THR A 48 -10.29 -0.04 13.96
C THR A 48 -9.22 1.02 14.24
N LEU A 49 -9.26 2.06 13.39
CA LEU A 49 -8.59 3.36 13.36
C LEU A 49 -8.80 4.15 14.67
N THR A 50 -8.14 3.76 15.77
CA THR A 50 -8.04 4.65 16.95
C THR A 50 -6.65 5.21 17.17
N SER A 51 -5.61 4.64 16.57
CA SER A 51 -4.31 5.27 16.40
C SER A 51 -3.48 4.40 15.48
N ALA A 52 -2.61 4.99 14.68
CA ALA A 52 -1.74 4.31 13.73
C ALA A 52 -0.78 3.33 14.43
N LEU A 53 -1.25 2.13 14.79
CA LEU A 53 -0.41 1.00 15.21
C LEU A 53 0.35 0.39 14.01
N VAL A 54 0.27 1.00 12.83
CA VAL A 54 1.23 0.74 11.75
C VAL A 54 2.50 1.52 12.06
N HIS A 55 3.39 0.89 12.81
CA HIS A 55 4.68 1.48 13.14
C HIS A 55 5.56 1.55 11.88
N PRO A 56 6.27 2.67 11.60
CA PRO A 56 7.15 2.80 10.43
C PRO A 56 8.13 1.63 10.25
N ARG A 57 8.60 1.04 11.36
CA ARG A 57 9.43 -0.19 11.38
C ARG A 57 8.82 -1.37 10.60
N GLU A 58 7.50 -1.56 10.64
CA GLU A 58 6.82 -2.67 9.97
C GLU A 58 6.80 -2.42 8.46
N ILE A 59 6.54 -1.18 8.05
CA ILE A 59 6.62 -0.73 6.65
C ILE A 59 8.06 -0.94 6.14
N LEU A 60 9.05 -0.38 6.85
CA LEU A 60 10.46 -0.45 6.46
C LEU A 60 10.97 -1.89 6.37
N LYS A 61 10.54 -2.78 7.28
CA LYS A 61 10.88 -4.20 7.24
C LYS A 61 10.44 -4.82 5.91
N VAL A 62 9.21 -4.56 5.47
CA VAL A 62 8.73 -5.06 4.17
C VAL A 62 9.54 -4.46 3.03
N LEU A 63 9.83 -3.16 3.04
CA LEU A 63 10.60 -2.52 1.97
C LEU A 63 12.01 -3.08 1.83
N VAL A 64 12.71 -3.24 2.95
CA VAL A 64 14.09 -3.76 2.97
C VAL A 64 14.12 -5.22 2.52
N LEU A 65 13.22 -6.06 3.02
CA LEU A 65 13.15 -7.47 2.64
C LEU A 65 12.75 -7.67 1.18
N SER A 66 11.91 -6.78 0.64
CA SER A 66 11.44 -6.85 -0.75
C SER A 66 12.42 -6.23 -1.75
N SER A 67 13.51 -5.59 -1.30
CA SER A 67 14.38 -4.76 -2.16
C SER A 67 13.59 -3.72 -2.98
N ALA A 68 12.58 -3.11 -2.34
CA ALA A 68 11.69 -2.16 -3.00
C ALA A 68 12.42 -0.85 -3.32
N ALA A 69 12.21 -0.33 -4.52
CA ALA A 69 12.68 1.00 -4.94
C ALA A 69 11.67 2.11 -4.61
N ALA A 70 10.40 1.76 -4.47
CA ALA A 70 9.32 2.65 -4.04
C ALA A 70 8.19 1.84 -3.38
N THR A 71 7.24 2.52 -2.73
CA THR A 71 6.09 1.87 -2.11
C THR A 71 4.80 2.68 -2.25
N VAL A 72 3.67 1.98 -2.25
CA VAL A 72 2.32 2.55 -2.19
C VAL A 72 1.63 2.01 -0.95
N LEU A 73 1.05 2.90 -0.15
CA LEU A 73 0.25 2.55 1.02
C LEU A 73 -1.23 2.69 0.66
N VAL A 74 -2.03 1.70 1.03
CA VAL A 74 -3.46 1.65 0.75
C VAL A 74 -4.20 1.44 2.07
N HIS A 75 -5.15 2.33 2.34
CA HIS A 75 -6.01 2.25 3.51
C HIS A 75 -7.44 2.03 3.03
N VAL A 76 -8.04 0.93 3.44
CA VAL A 76 -9.44 0.59 3.18
C VAL A 76 -10.21 0.86 4.46
N LEU A 77 -11.22 1.72 4.40
CA LEU A 77 -12.04 2.08 5.56
C LEU A 77 -13.37 1.30 5.52
N CYS A 78 -13.81 0.77 6.66
CA CYS A 78 -15.12 0.14 6.78
C CYS A 78 -16.19 1.23 6.93
N GLY A 79 -16.86 1.58 5.83
CA GLY A 79 -18.29 1.93 5.77
C GLY A 79 -18.91 3.06 6.64
N ALA A 80 -18.21 3.74 7.55
CA ALA A 80 -18.78 4.82 8.38
C ALA A 80 -18.15 6.21 8.14
N ALA A 81 -17.03 6.27 7.41
CA ALA A 81 -16.38 7.52 7.01
C ALA A 81 -16.02 7.47 5.51
N HIS A 82 -17.04 7.54 4.67
CA HIS A 82 -16.88 7.78 3.23
C HIS A 82 -16.32 9.20 3.01
N ASN A 83 -15.04 9.32 2.65
CA ASN A 83 -14.61 10.11 1.47
C ASN A 83 -13.11 10.13 1.19
N GLU A 84 -12.25 9.59 2.05
CA GLU A 84 -10.80 9.70 1.82
C GLU A 84 -10.08 8.36 2.04
N CYS A 85 -10.05 7.54 0.98
CA CYS A 85 -8.96 6.58 0.80
C CYS A 85 -7.66 7.40 0.62
N TYR A 86 -7.00 7.74 1.73
CA TYR A 86 -5.70 8.40 1.70
C TYR A 86 -4.65 7.46 1.11
N VAL A 87 -4.43 7.55 -0.21
CA VAL A 87 -3.25 6.98 -0.85
C VAL A 87 -2.07 7.88 -0.50
N THR A 88 -1.49 7.67 0.68
CA THR A 88 -0.22 8.33 1.02
C THR A 88 0.89 7.60 0.26
N LEU A 89 1.31 8.20 -0.86
CA LEU A 89 2.50 7.78 -1.59
C LEU A 89 3.74 8.18 -0.77
N VAL A 90 4.21 7.29 0.10
CA VAL A 90 5.56 7.44 0.69
C VAL A 90 6.56 6.94 -0.35
N LEU A 91 7.01 7.83 -1.22
CA LEU A 91 8.01 7.51 -2.23
C LEU A 91 9.40 7.49 -1.60
N MET A 92 9.76 6.35 -1.00
CA MET A 92 11.12 6.13 -0.48
C MET A 92 12.01 5.67 -1.65
N CYS A 93 12.53 6.62 -2.42
CA CYS A 93 13.43 6.36 -3.55
C CYS A 93 14.81 5.95 -3.00
N SER A 94 15.15 4.66 -3.07
CA SER A 94 16.55 4.25 -2.99
C SER A 94 17.18 4.42 -4.37
N THR A 95 17.75 5.59 -4.64
CA THR A 95 18.67 5.76 -5.77
C THR A 95 19.93 4.95 -5.49
N ARG A 96 20.00 3.69 -5.93
CA ARG A 96 21.30 3.16 -6.35
C ARG A 96 21.61 3.78 -7.71
N SER A 97 22.36 4.88 -7.67
CA SER A 97 23.16 5.36 -8.79
C SER A 97 24.27 4.35 -9.09
#